data_AF-A0A6G0TEP3-F1
#
_entry.id   AF-A0A6G0TEP3-F1
#
_cell.length_a   1.000
_cell.length_b   1.000
_cell.length_c   1.000
_cell.angle_alpha   90.00
_cell.angle_beta   90.00
_cell.angle_gamma   90.00
#
_symmetry.space_group_name_H-M   'P 1'
#
loop_
_entity.id
_entity.type
_entity.pdbx_description
1 polymer ?
#
loop_
_entity_poly.entity_id
_entity_poly.type
_entity_poly.pdbx_seq_one_letter_code
_entity_poly.pdbx_strand_id
1 'polypeptide(L)'
;MDLLRLDYGDISERKALRTKLGCNSFEWYLENVYPEMLLPTDEADRLNKKLENVEKPVFQPWNKRIRNYTAKFLINLSNTNLCIHPAKGHQTKNSKLVLRSCIRNKEQIWYETDKEELVLSKLLCLDSASGNPVIGKCSETGSSQRWKHTDDKGTAFYNLAAGTCLSVNEKRINADVVMNICNNENSFNKWNLVIV
;
A
#
# COMPACT_ATOMS: atom_id res chain seq x y z
N MET A 1 -1.94 -1.72 36.00
CA MET A 1 -1.79 -0.26 36.16
C MET A 1 -3.18 0.29 36.43
N ASP A 2 -3.38 0.93 37.58
CA ASP A 2 -4.71 1.33 38.07
C ASP A 2 -5.07 2.72 37.54
N LEU A 3 -5.91 2.77 36.50
CA LEU A 3 -6.32 4.02 35.84
C LEU A 3 -7.09 4.97 36.76
N LEU A 4 -7.67 4.47 37.85
CA LEU A 4 -8.41 5.26 38.82
C LEU A 4 -7.52 6.15 39.69
N ARG A 5 -6.20 5.87 39.72
CA ARG A 5 -5.21 6.62 40.51
C ARG A 5 -4.39 7.60 39.67
N LEU A 6 -4.69 7.71 38.37
CA LEU A 6 -3.99 8.62 37.49
C LEU A 6 -4.53 10.04 37.67
N ASP A 7 -3.66 10.98 38.03
CA ASP A 7 -4.02 12.40 38.02
C ASP A 7 -4.15 12.88 36.57
N TYR A 8 -5.34 13.30 36.19
CA TYR A 8 -5.67 13.79 34.84
C TYR A 8 -5.71 15.33 34.76
N GLY A 9 -5.41 16.03 35.86
CA GLY A 9 -5.42 17.48 35.95
C GLY A 9 -6.82 18.11 35.90
N ASP A 10 -6.88 19.44 35.78
CA ASP A 10 -8.13 20.18 35.68
C ASP A 10 -8.72 20.11 34.26
N ILE A 11 -10.00 19.81 34.17
CA ILE A 11 -10.77 19.69 32.92
C ILE A 11 -11.94 20.70 32.84
N SER A 12 -11.96 21.69 33.73
CA SER A 12 -13.05 22.68 33.84
C SER A 12 -13.27 23.43 32.51
N GLU A 13 -12.21 23.86 31.83
CA GLU A 13 -12.31 24.54 30.53
C GLU A 13 -12.95 23.66 29.44
N ARG A 14 -12.58 22.37 29.39
CA ARG A 14 -13.15 21.42 28.41
C ARG A 14 -14.64 21.18 28.65
N LYS A 15 -15.06 21.10 29.92
CA LYS A 15 -16.48 20.98 30.29
C LYS A 15 -17.26 22.25 29.90
N ALA A 16 -16.72 23.43 30.20
CA ALA A 16 -17.34 24.70 29.83
C ALA A 16 -17.50 24.83 28.31
N LEU A 17 -16.49 24.43 27.53
CA LEU A 17 -16.54 24.42 26.08
C LEU A 17 -17.65 23.49 25.55
N ARG A 18 -17.76 22.28 26.10
CA ARG A 18 -18.82 21.32 25.72
C ARG A 18 -20.22 21.92 25.90
N THR A 19 -20.45 22.59 27.03
CA THR A 19 -21.73 23.26 27.31
C THR A 19 -21.96 24.42 26.35
N LYS A 20 -20.95 25.28 26.15
CA LYS A 20 -21.04 26.44 25.25
C LYS A 20 -21.39 26.04 23.81
N LEU A 21 -20.87 24.91 23.33
CA LEU A 21 -21.10 24.42 21.97
C LEU A 21 -22.36 23.55 21.82
N GLY A 22 -23.07 23.24 22.92
CA GLY A 22 -24.26 22.39 22.87
C GLY A 22 -23.99 20.97 22.38
N CYS A 23 -22.83 20.38 22.73
CA CYS A 23 -22.45 19.06 22.22
C CYS A 23 -23.39 17.95 22.74
N ASN A 24 -23.67 16.97 21.87
CA ASN A 24 -24.48 15.80 22.21
C ASN A 24 -23.85 14.90 23.29
N SER A 25 -24.63 13.96 23.82
CA SER A 25 -24.16 12.97 24.78
C SER A 25 -23.26 11.91 24.11
N PHE A 26 -22.48 11.18 24.92
CA PHE A 26 -21.70 10.05 24.40
C PHE A 26 -22.61 8.90 23.96
N GLU A 27 -23.75 8.72 24.63
CA GLU A 27 -24.79 7.78 24.21
C GLU A 27 -25.31 8.13 22.80
N TRP A 28 -25.64 9.40 22.56
CA TRP A 28 -26.03 9.86 21.23
C TRP A 28 -24.95 9.55 20.17
N TYR A 29 -23.67 9.74 20.50
CA TYR A 29 -22.57 9.40 19.60
C TYR A 29 -22.54 7.90 19.26
N LEU A 30 -22.68 7.03 20.27
CA LEU A 30 -22.71 5.59 20.06
C LEU A 30 -23.95 5.14 19.29
N GLU A 31 -25.05 5.88 19.33
CA GLU A 31 -26.26 5.52 18.60
C GLU A 31 -26.31 6.07 17.16
N ASN A 32 -25.67 7.22 16.92
CA ASN A 32 -25.83 7.97 15.66
C ASN A 32 -24.54 8.05 14.83
N VAL A 33 -23.37 7.90 15.45
CA VAL A 33 -22.06 8.04 14.77
C VAL A 33 -21.30 6.73 14.72
N TYR A 34 -21.36 5.91 15.78
CA TYR A 34 -20.65 4.63 15.85
C TYR A 34 -21.53 3.47 16.40
N PRO A 35 -22.69 3.20 15.75
CA PRO A 35 -23.70 2.22 16.19
C PRO A 35 -23.21 0.77 16.25
N GLU A 36 -22.20 0.42 15.49
CA GLU A 36 -21.61 -0.92 15.42
C GLU A 36 -20.72 -1.26 16.62
N MET A 37 -20.39 -0.29 17.48
CA MET A 37 -19.55 -0.52 18.66
C MET A 37 -20.28 -1.40 19.68
N LEU A 38 -19.71 -2.58 19.95
CA LEU A 38 -20.21 -3.50 20.95
C LEU A 38 -19.76 -3.07 22.34
N LEU A 39 -20.70 -2.82 23.24
CA LEU A 39 -20.43 -2.47 24.63
C LEU A 39 -20.64 -3.68 25.54
N PRO A 40 -19.86 -3.83 26.62
CA PRO A 40 -20.08 -4.89 27.61
C PRO A 40 -21.46 -4.81 28.28
N THR A 41 -22.11 -3.65 28.25
CA THR A 41 -23.44 -3.39 28.82
C THR A 41 -24.58 -3.61 27.82
N ASP A 42 -24.29 -4.00 26.58
CA ASP A 42 -25.34 -4.29 25.61
C ASP A 42 -26.09 -5.58 26.00
N GLU A 43 -27.39 -5.45 26.26
CA GLU A 43 -28.28 -6.59 26.49
C GLU A 43 -28.43 -7.43 25.21
N ALA A 44 -28.84 -8.69 25.37
CA ALA A 44 -28.89 -9.67 24.28
C ALA A 44 -29.63 -9.16 23.03
N ASP A 45 -30.75 -8.46 23.22
CA ASP A 45 -31.56 -7.93 22.11
C ASP A 45 -30.86 -6.77 21.39
N ARG A 46 -30.21 -5.87 22.14
CA ARG A 46 -29.43 -4.75 21.57
C ARG A 46 -28.21 -5.26 20.83
N LEU A 47 -27.55 -6.30 21.36
CA LEU A 47 -26.41 -6.95 20.75
C LEU A 47 -26.80 -7.61 19.42
N ASN A 48 -27.90 -8.37 19.38
CA ASN A 48 -28.39 -9.01 18.16
C ASN A 48 -28.70 -7.97 17.07
N LYS A 49 -29.39 -6.88 17.43
CA LYS A 49 -29.69 -5.79 16.49
C LYS A 49 -28.44 -5.07 15.95
N LYS A 50 -27.40 -4.92 16.78
CA LYS A 50 -26.10 -4.40 16.32
C LYS A 50 -25.41 -5.38 15.38
N LEU A 51 -25.42 -6.68 15.69
CA LEU A 51 -24.80 -7.72 14.88
C LEU A 51 -25.51 -7.95 13.53
N GLU A 52 -26.81 -7.72 13.45
CA GLU A 52 -27.57 -7.76 12.19
C GLU A 52 -27.18 -6.64 11.21
N ASN A 53 -26.86 -5.46 11.75
CA ASN A 53 -26.48 -4.27 10.96
C ASN A 53 -24.97 -4.18 10.68
N VAL A 54 -24.16 -5.03 11.31
CA VAL A 54 -22.74 -5.15 10.99
C VAL A 54 -22.64 -5.98 9.71
N GLU A 55 -22.38 -5.31 8.57
CA GLU A 55 -21.91 -6.02 7.38
C GLU A 55 -20.67 -6.82 7.77
N LYS A 56 -20.80 -8.15 7.84
CA LYS A 56 -19.64 -9.01 8.06
C LYS A 56 -18.73 -8.82 6.87
N PRO A 57 -17.49 -8.32 7.04
CA PRO A 57 -16.58 -8.21 5.93
C PRO A 57 -16.39 -9.62 5.36
N VAL A 58 -16.82 -9.82 4.11
CA VAL A 58 -16.62 -11.09 3.42
C VAL A 58 -15.12 -11.24 3.25
N PHE A 59 -14.49 -12.09 4.07
CA PHE A 59 -13.06 -12.34 3.98
C PHE A 59 -12.77 -13.00 2.63
N GLN A 60 -12.30 -12.21 1.68
CA GLN A 60 -11.81 -12.70 0.40
C GLN A 60 -10.28 -12.84 0.46
N PRO A 61 -9.74 -14.05 0.23
CA PRO A 61 -8.31 -14.27 0.11
C PRO A 61 -7.68 -13.30 -0.90
N TRP A 62 -6.52 -12.73 -0.57
CA TRP A 62 -5.90 -11.65 -1.35
C TRP A 62 -5.65 -11.99 -2.84
N ASN A 63 -5.48 -13.27 -3.15
CA ASN A 63 -5.26 -13.82 -4.49
C ASN A 63 -6.56 -14.05 -5.29
N LYS A 64 -7.72 -14.05 -4.63
CA LYS A 64 -9.05 -14.15 -5.27
C LYS A 64 -9.74 -12.79 -5.44
N ARG A 65 -9.15 -11.72 -4.91
CA ARG A 65 -9.69 -10.37 -5.01
C ARG A 65 -9.63 -9.89 -6.45
N ILE A 66 -10.75 -9.33 -6.91
CA ILE A 66 -10.86 -8.69 -8.21
C ILE A 66 -10.01 -7.42 -8.18
N ARG A 67 -9.13 -7.27 -9.17
CA ARG A 67 -8.34 -6.07 -9.41
C ARG A 67 -8.68 -5.53 -10.78
N ASN A 68 -8.82 -4.22 -10.87
CA ASN A 68 -8.99 -3.54 -12.13
C ASN A 68 -7.61 -3.20 -12.68
N TYR A 69 -7.16 -3.99 -13.66
CA TYR A 69 -5.86 -3.81 -14.28
C TYR A 69 -5.98 -2.82 -15.44
N THR A 70 -5.18 -1.77 -15.40
CA THR A 70 -5.20 -0.67 -16.39
C THR A 70 -4.16 -0.89 -17.48
N ALA A 71 -3.03 -1.54 -17.17
CA ALA A 71 -1.93 -1.74 -18.09
C ALA A 71 -1.17 -3.05 -17.86
N LYS A 72 -0.37 -3.44 -18.87
CA LYS A 72 0.51 -4.62 -18.88
C LYS A 72 1.78 -4.32 -19.66
N PHE A 73 2.94 -4.48 -19.03
CA PHE A 73 4.23 -4.09 -19.60
C PHE A 73 5.42 -4.82 -18.95
N LEU A 74 6.61 -4.69 -19.56
CA LEU A 74 7.88 -4.89 -18.88
C LEU A 74 8.37 -3.53 -18.35
N ILE A 75 9.11 -3.55 -17.24
CA ILE A 75 9.77 -2.36 -16.71
C ILE A 75 11.24 -2.40 -17.12
N ASN A 76 11.58 -1.63 -18.16
CA ASN A 76 12.92 -1.54 -18.73
C ASN A 76 13.67 -0.33 -18.16
N LEU A 77 14.96 -0.49 -17.84
CA LEU A 77 15.81 0.64 -17.45
C LEU A 77 16.24 1.42 -18.69
N SER A 78 16.04 2.74 -18.66
CA SER A 78 16.29 3.63 -19.81
C SER A 78 17.73 3.54 -20.33
N ASN A 79 17.85 3.55 -21.65
CA ASN A 79 19.11 3.41 -22.39
C ASN A 79 19.81 2.05 -22.19
N THR A 80 19.06 1.00 -21.83
CA THR A 80 19.58 -0.35 -21.69
C THR A 80 18.57 -1.39 -22.21
N ASN A 81 19.01 -2.64 -22.39
CA ASN A 81 18.13 -3.78 -22.65
C ASN A 81 17.82 -4.59 -21.37
N LEU A 82 17.91 -3.93 -20.20
CA LEU A 82 17.73 -4.56 -18.90
C LEU A 82 16.35 -4.24 -18.34
N CYS A 83 15.71 -5.24 -17.74
CA CYS A 83 14.41 -5.15 -17.10
C CYS A 83 14.49 -5.61 -15.65
N ILE A 84 13.53 -5.15 -14.84
CA ILE A 84 13.37 -5.59 -13.46
C ILE A 84 12.97 -7.07 -13.43
N HIS A 85 13.67 -7.85 -12.61
CA HIS A 85 13.46 -9.29 -12.42
C HIS A 85 13.56 -9.67 -10.93
N PRO A 86 12.71 -10.56 -10.40
CA PRO A 86 12.82 -11.05 -9.03
C PRO A 86 13.98 -12.03 -8.87
N ALA A 87 14.87 -11.82 -7.90
CA ALA A 87 16.04 -12.67 -7.67
C ALA A 87 15.68 -14.14 -7.34
N LYS A 88 14.53 -14.39 -6.70
CA LYS A 88 14.05 -15.72 -6.28
C LYS A 88 12.82 -16.21 -7.06
N GLY A 89 12.43 -15.51 -8.12
CA GLY A 89 11.25 -15.82 -8.94
C GLY A 89 9.95 -15.14 -8.52
N HIS A 90 8.99 -15.05 -9.44
CA HIS A 90 7.76 -14.25 -9.33
C HIS A 90 6.76 -14.72 -8.27
N GLN A 91 6.89 -15.96 -7.79
CA GLN A 91 6.01 -16.54 -6.76
C GLN A 91 6.59 -16.40 -5.35
N THR A 92 7.87 -16.05 -5.23
CA THR A 92 8.59 -16.03 -3.95
C THR A 92 8.43 -14.69 -3.27
N LYS A 93 7.63 -14.65 -2.19
CA LYS A 93 7.49 -13.46 -1.33
C LYS A 93 8.85 -12.99 -0.81
N ASN A 94 9.01 -11.68 -0.65
CA ASN A 94 10.23 -11.01 -0.17
C ASN A 94 11.44 -11.28 -1.08
N SER A 95 11.20 -11.63 -2.35
CA SER A 95 12.26 -11.61 -3.35
C SER A 95 12.67 -10.17 -3.60
N LYS A 96 13.97 -9.89 -3.48
CA LYS A 96 14.58 -8.66 -3.99
C LYS A 96 14.48 -8.60 -5.51
N LEU A 97 14.70 -7.41 -6.05
CA LEU A 97 14.66 -7.14 -7.47
C LEU A 97 16.05 -6.82 -8.00
N VAL A 98 16.37 -7.37 -9.17
CA VAL A 98 17.63 -7.20 -9.87
C VAL A 98 17.40 -6.90 -11.35
N LEU A 99 18.40 -6.34 -12.02
CA LEU A 99 18.39 -6.18 -13.46
C LEU A 99 18.75 -7.48 -14.19
N ARG A 100 17.95 -7.87 -15.18
CA ARG A 100 18.23 -8.96 -16.11
C ARG A 100 17.90 -8.54 -17.53
N SER A 101 18.36 -9.28 -18.54
CA SER A 101 17.90 -9.09 -19.92
C SER A 101 16.38 -9.15 -19.98
N CYS A 102 15.78 -8.25 -20.76
CA CYS A 102 14.33 -8.21 -20.92
C CYS A 102 13.81 -9.49 -21.59
N ILE A 103 12.87 -10.18 -20.94
CA ILE A 103 12.22 -11.41 -21.40
C ILE A 103 10.71 -11.31 -21.18
N ARG A 104 9.92 -11.75 -22.15
CA ARG A 104 8.45 -11.68 -22.08
C ARG A 104 7.86 -12.92 -21.42
N ASN A 105 8.05 -13.04 -20.10
CA ASN A 105 7.49 -14.15 -19.31
C ASN A 105 6.98 -13.68 -17.94
N LYS A 106 6.45 -14.61 -17.14
CA LYS A 106 5.88 -14.32 -15.81
C LYS A 106 6.89 -13.73 -14.82
N GLU A 107 8.19 -13.82 -15.07
CA GLU A 107 9.22 -13.23 -14.21
C GLU A 107 9.39 -11.73 -14.39
N GLN A 108 8.94 -11.16 -15.52
CA GLN A 108 9.13 -9.73 -15.80
C GLN A 108 7.88 -9.01 -16.33
N ILE A 109 6.74 -9.71 -16.49
CA ILE A 109 5.48 -9.08 -16.88
C ILE A 109 4.83 -8.45 -15.64
N TRP A 110 4.74 -7.12 -15.66
CA TRP A 110 4.07 -6.30 -14.65
C TRP A 110 2.70 -5.87 -15.15
N TYR A 111 1.79 -5.67 -14.20
CA TYR A 111 0.47 -5.11 -14.41
C TYR A 111 0.30 -3.91 -13.50
N GLU A 112 -0.34 -2.87 -14.02
CA GLU A 112 -0.73 -1.72 -13.23
C GLU A 112 -2.21 -1.85 -12.84
N THR A 113 -2.57 -1.36 -11.66
CA THR A 113 -3.97 -1.28 -11.20
C THR A 113 -4.45 0.16 -11.13
N ASP A 114 -5.76 0.36 -11.09
CA ASP A 114 -6.40 1.65 -10.82
C ASP A 114 -6.07 2.26 -9.45
N LYS A 115 -5.36 1.51 -8.58
CA LYS A 115 -4.85 1.95 -7.27
C LYS A 115 -3.35 2.29 -7.29
N GLU A 116 -2.76 2.45 -8.47
CA GLU A 116 -1.33 2.75 -8.66
C GLU A 116 -0.43 1.62 -8.14
N GLU A 117 -0.87 0.36 -8.17
CA GLU A 117 -0.05 -0.80 -7.75
C GLU A 117 0.67 -1.42 -8.95
N LEU A 118 1.93 -1.82 -8.76
CA LEU A 118 2.69 -2.60 -9.75
C LEU A 118 2.70 -4.08 -9.35
N VAL A 119 1.97 -4.90 -10.09
CA VAL A 119 1.71 -6.31 -9.77
C VAL A 119 2.46 -7.23 -10.74
N LEU A 120 3.44 -7.97 -10.23
CA LEU A 120 4.18 -8.97 -10.99
C LEU A 120 3.33 -10.21 -11.26
N SER A 121 3.13 -10.55 -12.53
CA SER A 121 2.37 -11.71 -13.00
C SER A 121 0.98 -11.87 -12.36
N LYS A 122 0.31 -10.75 -12.04
CA LYS A 122 -0.99 -10.71 -11.32
C LYS A 122 -0.96 -11.39 -9.94
N LEU A 123 0.23 -11.61 -9.37
CA LEU A 123 0.42 -12.35 -8.13
C LEU A 123 0.99 -11.46 -7.02
N LEU A 124 2.22 -10.98 -7.12
CA LEU A 124 2.84 -10.22 -6.02
C LEU A 124 2.99 -8.74 -6.39
N CYS A 125 2.81 -7.86 -5.41
CA CYS A 125 2.94 -6.42 -5.59
C CYS A 125 4.35 -5.95 -5.26
N LEU A 126 4.85 -4.97 -6.01
CA LEU A 126 6.06 -4.23 -5.68
C LEU A 126 5.84 -3.44 -4.37
N ASP A 127 6.76 -3.59 -3.42
CA ASP A 127 6.64 -3.04 -2.07
C ASP A 127 7.96 -2.42 -1.60
N SER A 128 7.88 -1.21 -1.06
CA SER A 128 9.00 -0.45 -0.53
C SER A 128 9.19 -0.58 1.00
N ALA A 129 8.29 -1.27 1.72
CA ALA A 129 8.25 -1.22 3.18
C ALA A 129 9.49 -1.81 3.88
N SER A 130 10.28 -2.62 3.18
CA SER A 130 11.49 -3.28 3.72
C SER A 130 12.78 -2.49 3.47
N GLY A 131 12.68 -1.20 3.11
CA GLY A 131 13.81 -0.34 2.74
C GLY A 131 14.21 -0.52 1.27
N ASN A 132 14.70 -1.70 0.90
CA ASN A 132 14.90 -2.07 -0.51
C ASN A 132 13.62 -2.66 -1.12
N PRO A 133 13.36 -2.42 -2.41
CA PRO A 133 12.14 -2.86 -3.06
C PRO A 133 12.10 -4.39 -3.19
N VAL A 134 10.98 -4.97 -2.80
CA VAL A 134 10.72 -6.41 -2.85
C VAL A 134 9.35 -6.68 -3.46
N ILE A 135 9.08 -7.93 -3.84
CA ILE A 135 7.71 -8.36 -4.16
C ILE A 135 7.04 -9.01 -2.94
N GLY A 136 5.83 -8.55 -2.64
CA GLY A 136 5.06 -8.89 -1.44
C GLY A 136 3.60 -9.25 -1.74
N LYS A 137 2.86 -9.64 -0.71
CA LYS A 137 1.40 -9.79 -0.82
C LYS A 137 0.79 -8.41 -0.99
N CYS A 138 -0.09 -8.25 -1.96
CA CYS A 138 -0.81 -7.00 -2.18
C CYS A 138 -1.74 -6.68 -1.00
N SER A 139 -1.68 -5.45 -0.48
CA SER A 139 -2.44 -4.96 0.68
C SER A 139 -3.61 -4.05 0.26
N GLU A 140 -4.65 -3.94 1.09
CA GLU A 140 -5.80 -3.04 0.81
C GLU A 140 -5.49 -1.57 1.13
N THR A 141 -4.68 -1.34 2.16
CA THR A 141 -4.27 0.00 2.62
C THR A 141 -2.87 0.38 2.15
N GLY A 142 -2.18 -0.52 1.41
CA GLY A 142 -0.74 -0.53 1.21
C GLY A 142 -0.15 0.71 0.55
N SER A 143 0.08 1.77 1.34
CA SER A 143 0.73 3.00 0.88
C SER A 143 2.14 2.75 0.35
N SER A 144 2.86 1.78 0.93
CA SER A 144 4.19 1.32 0.45
C SER A 144 4.16 0.55 -0.87
N GLN A 145 2.97 0.19 -1.37
CA GLN A 145 2.77 -0.54 -2.62
C GLN A 145 2.18 0.32 -3.74
N ARG A 146 2.04 1.64 -3.52
CA ARG A 146 1.60 2.60 -4.53
C ARG A 146 2.79 3.28 -5.21
N TRP A 147 2.77 3.34 -6.53
CA TRP A 147 3.86 3.80 -7.37
C TRP A 147 3.35 4.79 -8.41
N LYS A 148 3.67 6.07 -8.20
CA LYS A 148 3.31 7.13 -9.13
C LYS A 148 4.32 7.25 -10.24
N HIS A 149 3.82 7.43 -11.46
CA HIS A 149 4.62 7.76 -12.64
C HIS A 149 3.78 8.64 -13.58
N THR A 150 4.43 9.44 -14.43
CA THR A 150 3.74 10.42 -15.29
C THR A 150 3.70 10.02 -16.76
N ASP A 151 4.68 9.23 -17.20
CA ASP A 151 4.88 8.88 -18.60
C ASP A 151 5.20 7.39 -18.75
N ASP A 152 5.16 6.90 -20.00
CA ASP A 152 5.56 5.53 -20.35
C ASP A 152 7.04 5.42 -20.71
N LYS A 153 7.72 6.54 -20.99
CA LYS A 153 9.11 6.58 -21.44
C LYS A 153 9.94 7.48 -20.53
N GLY A 154 11.05 6.95 -20.02
CA GLY A 154 11.95 7.69 -19.14
C GLY A 154 11.29 8.18 -17.86
N THR A 155 10.27 7.47 -17.38
CA THR A 155 9.52 7.87 -16.19
C THR A 155 10.23 7.46 -14.90
N ALA A 156 9.96 8.17 -13.81
CA ALA A 156 10.40 7.75 -12.49
C ALA A 156 9.22 7.13 -11.73
N PHE A 157 9.42 5.94 -11.15
CA PHE A 157 8.44 5.34 -10.25
C PHE A 157 8.67 5.87 -8.84
N TYR A 158 7.80 6.76 -8.38
CA TYR A 158 7.86 7.37 -7.06
C TYR A 158 6.93 6.66 -6.07
N ASN A 159 7.47 6.34 -4.89
CA ASN A 159 6.69 5.77 -3.80
C ASN A 159 6.47 6.82 -2.71
N LEU A 160 5.22 7.23 -2.50
CA LEU A 160 4.90 8.31 -1.56
C LEU A 160 5.22 7.92 -0.10
N ALA A 161 4.97 6.67 0.29
CA ALA A 161 5.23 6.21 1.66
C ALA A 161 6.73 6.19 2.00
N ALA A 162 7.58 5.84 1.04
CA ALA A 162 9.02 5.84 1.21
C ALA A 162 9.68 7.19 0.90
N GLY A 163 8.95 8.15 0.31
CA GLY A 163 9.48 9.45 -0.08
C GLY A 163 10.59 9.40 -1.14
N THR A 164 10.72 8.29 -1.87
CA THR A 164 11.87 7.98 -2.75
C THR A 164 11.42 7.30 -4.04
N CYS A 165 12.31 7.27 -5.03
CA CYS A 165 12.09 6.66 -6.34
C CYS A 165 12.78 5.30 -6.46
N LEU A 166 12.20 4.46 -7.31
CA LEU A 166 12.82 3.22 -7.76
C LEU A 166 14.06 3.54 -8.63
N SER A 167 15.21 3.01 -8.26
CA SER A 167 16.49 3.32 -8.88
C SER A 167 17.40 2.10 -8.94
N VAL A 168 18.57 2.24 -9.57
CA VAL A 168 19.66 1.26 -9.53
C VAL A 168 20.97 1.98 -9.26
N ASN A 169 21.92 1.29 -8.63
CA ASN A 169 23.27 1.85 -8.41
C ASN A 169 24.18 1.65 -9.62
N GLU A 170 23.90 0.63 -10.45
CA GLU A 170 24.72 0.25 -11.60
C GLU A 170 23.83 -0.24 -12.75
N LYS A 171 24.30 -0.07 -14.00
CA LYS A 171 23.57 -0.47 -15.21
C LYS A 171 24.10 -1.77 -15.82
N ARG A 172 24.10 -2.84 -15.03
CA ARG A 172 24.57 -4.17 -15.47
C ARG A 172 23.64 -5.28 -15.01
N ILE A 173 23.76 -6.44 -15.65
CA ILE A 173 23.07 -7.65 -15.21
C ILE A 173 23.43 -7.95 -13.74
N ASN A 174 22.42 -8.35 -12.96
CA ASN A 174 22.48 -8.61 -11.52
C ASN A 174 22.70 -7.39 -10.62
N ALA A 175 22.65 -6.16 -11.15
CA ALA A 175 22.59 -4.99 -10.29
C ALA A 175 21.28 -4.99 -9.50
N ASP A 176 21.35 -4.64 -8.21
CA ASP A 176 20.18 -4.52 -7.36
C ASP A 176 19.34 -3.31 -7.74
N VAL A 177 18.01 -3.48 -7.71
CA VAL A 177 17.06 -2.37 -7.73
C VAL A 177 16.88 -1.89 -6.29
N VAL A 178 16.98 -0.58 -6.09
CA VAL A 178 17.03 0.08 -4.78
C VAL A 178 16.05 1.25 -4.72
N MET A 179 15.79 1.76 -3.52
CA MET A 179 15.10 3.03 -3.32
C MET A 179 16.13 4.14 -3.17
N ASN A 180 15.99 5.24 -3.91
CA ASN A 180 16.89 6.39 -3.81
C ASN A 180 16.13 7.70 -4.05
N ILE A 181 16.76 8.84 -3.75
CA ILE A 181 16.21 10.16 -4.01
C ILE A 181 15.90 10.28 -5.51
N CYS A 182 14.73 10.84 -5.81
CA CYS A 182 14.32 11.10 -7.18
C CYS A 182 15.25 12.15 -7.82
N ASN A 183 16.04 11.73 -8.80
CA ASN A 183 16.88 12.62 -9.59
C ASN A 183 16.30 12.73 -11.03
N ASN A 184 16.29 13.93 -11.60
CA ASN A 184 15.84 14.14 -12.98
C ASN A 184 16.99 14.19 -14.00
N GLU A 185 18.23 14.33 -13.54
CA GLU A 185 19.40 14.53 -14.41
C GLU A 185 20.05 13.23 -14.84
N ASN A 186 19.91 12.15 -14.06
CA ASN A 186 20.55 10.88 -14.35
C ASN A 186 19.54 9.81 -14.77
N SER A 187 20.02 8.80 -15.51
CA SER A 187 19.19 7.75 -16.11
C SER A 187 19.14 6.48 -15.26
N PHE A 188 19.43 6.58 -13.95
CA PHE A 188 19.47 5.45 -13.01
C PHE A 188 18.09 5.16 -12.38
N ASN A 189 17.20 6.15 -12.36
CA ASN A 189 15.82 6.04 -11.86
C ASN A 189 14.79 6.29 -12.99
N LYS A 190 15.22 6.17 -14.24
CA LYS A 190 14.39 6.41 -15.43
C LYS A 190 14.04 5.09 -16.09
N TRP A 191 12.75 4.82 -16.21
CA TRP A 191 12.20 3.54 -16.64
C TRP A 191 11.30 3.71 -17.86
N ASN A 192 11.30 2.71 -18.74
CA ASN A 192 10.42 2.61 -19.89
C ASN A 192 9.42 1.46 -19.67
N LEU A 193 8.15 1.73 -19.90
CA LEU A 193 7.06 0.76 -19.88
C LEU A 193 6.95 0.17 -21.29
N VAL A 194 7.48 -1.04 -21.45
CA VAL A 194 7.48 -1.75 -22.74
C VAL A 194 6.23 -2.62 -22.80
N ILE A 195 5.23 -2.21 -23.59
CA ILE A 195 3.95 -2.90 -23.72
C ILE A 195 4.14 -4.35 -24.23
N VAL A 196 3.37 -5.29 -23.66
CA VAL A 196 3.44 -6.75 -23.94
C VAL A 196 2.08 -7.35 -24.25
#